data_AF-A0A937XF79-F1
#
_entry.id   AF-A0A937XF79-F1
#
_cell.length_a   1.000
_cell.length_b   1.000
_cell.length_c   1.000
_cell.angle_alpha   90.00
_cell.angle_beta   90.00
_cell.angle_gamma   90.00
#
_symmetry.space_group_name_H-M   'P 1'
#
loop_
_entity.id
_entity.type
_entity.pdbx_description
1 polymer ?
#
loop_
_entity_poly.entity_id
_entity_poly.type
_entity_poly.pdbx_seq_one_letter_code
_entity_poly.pdbx_strand_id
1 'polypeptide(L)'
;MVSAAHRAAVDCRLAGRLLCPAPRVRRAFRDSRVLCHTAGCGYTFEEDSMILTDLLKLWKKTSLVDEATAQCVEMLRIGQQMFAYSLGVLMDNECEVEDIYAMDRTLNHGEIAVRRMIAEHLAVNPQEDAIPALFLATIVGDIERIGDYCKNLIELAHHYPEKLEGPYIDRIRAVKLDVARMYDDTMKAYAENDASLAASVMERHAELARTCDGLTDRLLAEQQMCGRDAIIRALLIRFLKRVSAHLKNVASSLVNPYHKLGYKPDGTPDDRDE
;
A
#
# COMPACT_ATOMS: atom_id res chain seq x y z
N MET A 1 -12.88 -60.09 -13.08
CA MET A 1 -12.90 -58.61 -13.06
C MET A 1 -12.51 -58.16 -11.67
N VAL A 2 -11.22 -57.94 -11.46
CA VAL A 2 -10.69 -57.35 -10.22
C VAL A 2 -9.80 -56.20 -10.63
N SER A 3 -10.18 -55.02 -10.15
CA SER A 3 -9.54 -53.72 -10.29
C SER A 3 -8.11 -53.77 -9.75
N ALA A 4 -7.12 -53.71 -10.64
CA ALA A 4 -5.70 -53.66 -10.32
C ALA A 4 -5.19 -52.21 -10.45
N ALA A 5 -5.25 -51.47 -9.35
CA ALA A 5 -4.57 -50.18 -9.19
C ALA A 5 -3.95 -50.10 -7.80
N HIS A 6 -3.05 -51.06 -7.49
CA HIS A 6 -1.97 -50.88 -6.53
C HIS A 6 -0.96 -52.03 -6.69
N ARG A 7 0.32 -51.66 -6.86
CA ARG A 7 1.52 -52.51 -7.00
C ARG A 7 1.80 -53.04 -8.42
N ALA A 8 2.37 -52.17 -9.25
CA ALA A 8 3.27 -52.61 -10.32
C ALA A 8 4.69 -52.65 -9.74
N ALA A 9 5.05 -53.82 -9.21
CA ALA A 9 6.41 -54.28 -9.07
C ALA A 9 6.60 -55.38 -10.12
N VAL A 10 7.70 -55.31 -10.89
CA VAL A 10 8.27 -56.41 -11.71
C VAL A 10 7.42 -56.73 -12.95
N ASP A 11 7.89 -56.64 -14.19
CA ASP A 11 9.09 -57.27 -14.74
C ASP A 11 9.41 -56.65 -16.13
N CYS A 12 10.65 -56.25 -16.38
CA CYS A 12 11.30 -56.65 -17.63
C CYS A 12 12.82 -56.60 -17.45
N ARG A 13 13.36 -57.80 -17.28
CA ARG A 13 14.78 -58.14 -17.33
C ARG A 13 15.37 -57.70 -18.67
N LEU A 14 16.57 -57.12 -18.66
CA LEU A 14 17.80 -57.83 -19.02
C LEU A 14 18.99 -56.85 -19.04
N ALA A 15 20.07 -57.30 -18.42
CA ALA A 15 21.45 -56.82 -18.45
C ALA A 15 21.84 -55.59 -17.60
N GLY A 16 22.73 -55.85 -16.63
CA GLY A 16 23.77 -54.90 -16.22
C GLY A 16 23.50 -54.14 -14.92
N ARG A 17 24.01 -54.68 -13.81
CA ARG A 17 23.96 -54.13 -12.44
C ARG A 17 24.43 -52.67 -12.35
N LEU A 18 23.61 -51.83 -11.70
CA LEU A 18 24.03 -50.57 -11.06
C LEU A 18 24.68 -50.85 -9.70
N LEU A 19 25.74 -50.11 -9.37
CA LEU A 19 25.98 -49.53 -8.04
C LEU A 19 26.98 -48.36 -8.13
N CYS A 20 26.51 -47.19 -7.67
CA CYS A 20 27.24 -46.03 -7.12
C CYS A 20 27.98 -45.06 -8.08
N PRO A 21 27.69 -43.75 -8.00
CA PRO A 21 28.66 -42.71 -8.32
C PRO A 21 29.11 -41.97 -7.04
N ALA A 22 30.40 -42.08 -6.74
CA ALA A 22 31.13 -41.05 -6.00
C ALA A 22 32.28 -40.60 -6.90
N PRO A 23 32.39 -39.31 -7.28
CA PRO A 23 33.60 -38.80 -7.88
C PRO A 23 34.47 -38.15 -6.80
N ARG A 24 35.64 -38.75 -6.60
CA ARG A 24 36.81 -38.20 -5.92
C ARG A 24 37.30 -36.96 -6.67
N VAL A 25 37.49 -35.85 -5.98
CA VAL A 25 38.35 -34.75 -6.46
C VAL A 25 39.69 -34.85 -5.72
N ARG A 26 40.76 -35.20 -6.45
CA ARG A 26 42.15 -35.09 -5.98
C ARG A 26 42.86 -33.97 -6.74
N ARG A 27 43.33 -32.99 -5.96
CA ARG A 27 44.56 -32.17 -6.07
C ARG A 27 44.94 -31.57 -7.44
N ALA A 28 45.02 -30.24 -7.46
CA ALA A 28 46.26 -29.53 -7.76
C ALA A 28 46.26 -28.17 -7.03
N PHE A 29 46.97 -28.11 -5.90
CA PHE A 29 47.34 -26.85 -5.23
C PHE A 29 48.83 -26.65 -5.52
N ARG A 30 49.19 -25.60 -6.24
CA ARG A 30 50.53 -25.03 -6.25
C ARG A 30 50.46 -23.53 -6.55
N ASP A 31 50.86 -22.79 -5.53
CA ASP A 31 51.53 -21.48 -5.53
C ASP A 31 51.14 -20.44 -6.59
N SER A 32 50.50 -19.38 -6.11
CA SER A 32 50.97 -18.01 -6.37
C SER A 32 50.51 -17.09 -5.23
N ARG A 33 51.48 -16.66 -4.41
CA ARG A 33 51.32 -15.61 -3.40
C ARG A 33 50.94 -14.31 -4.09
N VAL A 34 49.82 -13.70 -3.72
CA VAL A 34 49.65 -12.24 -3.76
C VAL A 34 49.05 -11.82 -2.42
N LEU A 35 49.68 -10.80 -1.86
CA LEU A 35 49.66 -10.38 -0.47
C LEU A 35 48.29 -9.84 -0.05
N CYS A 36 47.81 -10.32 1.09
CA CYS A 36 46.75 -9.68 1.85
C CYS A 36 47.32 -8.43 2.52
N HIS A 37 46.98 -7.24 2.01
CA HIS A 37 47.00 -6.01 2.79
C HIS A 37 45.56 -5.65 3.14
N THR A 38 45.24 -5.82 4.42
CA THR A 38 44.09 -5.25 5.09
C THR A 38 44.19 -3.73 5.04
N ALA A 39 43.49 -3.10 4.10
CA ALA A 39 43.12 -1.70 4.18
C ALA A 39 41.64 -1.65 4.56
N GLY A 40 41.35 -1.09 5.73
CA GLY A 40 39.99 -0.85 6.18
C GLY A 40 39.28 0.05 5.19
N CYS A 41 38.22 -0.47 4.59
CA CYS A 41 37.25 0.33 3.86
C CYS A 41 35.97 0.30 4.70
N GLY A 42 35.86 1.25 5.63
CA GLY A 42 34.57 1.64 6.15
C GLY A 42 33.85 2.37 5.03
N TYR A 43 33.02 1.65 4.29
CA TYR A 43 31.97 2.28 3.50
C TYR A 43 30.88 2.71 4.48
N THR A 44 30.95 3.93 4.98
CA THR A 44 29.76 4.62 5.49
C THR A 44 28.94 5.01 4.27
N PHE A 45 27.88 4.24 3.99
CA PHE A 45 26.78 4.70 3.15
C PHE A 45 26.07 5.82 3.93
N GLU A 46 26.58 7.05 3.83
CA GLU A 46 25.70 8.22 3.93
C GLU A 46 25.04 8.34 2.56
N GLU A 47 23.95 7.60 2.38
CA GLU A 47 23.08 7.71 1.22
C GLU A 47 22.24 8.98 1.40
N ASP A 48 22.61 10.05 0.71
CA ASP A 48 21.68 11.12 0.37
C ASP A 48 20.60 10.54 -0.56
N SER A 49 19.69 9.75 0.00
CA SER A 49 18.60 9.14 -0.74
C SER A 49 17.57 10.21 -1.07
N MET A 50 17.53 10.63 -2.33
CA MET A 50 16.56 11.60 -2.82
C MET A 50 15.11 11.12 -2.64
N ILE A 51 14.30 11.97 -2.04
CA ILE A 51 12.84 11.81 -1.88
C ILE A 51 12.11 12.47 -3.05
N LEU A 52 10.81 12.19 -3.25
CA LEU A 52 10.04 12.75 -4.37
C LEU A 52 10.12 14.28 -4.41
N THR A 53 10.10 14.94 -3.26
CA THR A 53 10.21 16.40 -3.14
C THR A 53 11.53 16.94 -3.70
N ASP A 54 12.65 16.26 -3.45
CA ASP A 54 13.96 16.66 -3.96
C ASP A 54 14.04 16.47 -5.48
N LEU A 55 13.43 15.40 -5.98
CA LEU A 55 13.29 15.12 -7.41
C LEU A 55 12.45 16.20 -8.11
N LEU A 56 11.30 16.58 -7.53
CA LEU A 56 10.43 17.63 -8.08
C LEU A 56 11.11 19.01 -8.07
N LYS A 57 11.89 19.35 -7.04
CA LYS A 57 12.59 20.66 -6.93
C LYS A 57 13.75 20.82 -7.90
N LEU A 58 14.45 19.75 -8.23
CA LEU A 58 15.55 19.79 -9.21
C LEU A 58 15.03 20.09 -10.63
N TRP A 59 13.72 20.00 -10.86
CA TRP A 59 13.17 19.86 -12.19
C TRP A 59 12.30 21.06 -12.61
N LYS A 60 12.82 21.78 -13.60
CA LYS A 60 12.05 22.64 -14.49
C LYS A 60 12.42 22.23 -15.92
N LYS A 61 11.76 21.18 -16.45
CA LYS A 61 11.52 20.89 -17.89
C LYS A 61 11.27 19.39 -18.16
N THR A 62 10.11 18.86 -17.76
CA THR A 62 9.45 17.70 -18.41
C THR A 62 7.97 17.71 -18.01
N SER A 63 7.04 17.92 -18.94
CA SER A 63 5.62 18.18 -18.62
C SER A 63 4.85 16.96 -18.10
N LEU A 64 5.36 15.75 -18.31
CA LEU A 64 4.58 14.52 -18.16
C LEU A 64 4.61 13.96 -16.73
N VAL A 65 5.72 14.05 -16.00
CA VAL A 65 5.75 13.68 -14.57
C VAL A 65 4.91 14.65 -13.74
N ASP A 66 4.93 15.94 -14.07
CA ASP A 66 4.05 16.96 -13.50
C ASP A 66 2.57 16.65 -13.79
N GLU A 67 2.26 16.28 -15.04
CA GLU A 67 0.91 15.87 -15.45
C GLU A 67 0.45 14.61 -14.71
N ALA A 68 1.31 13.59 -14.60
CA ALA A 68 1.01 12.38 -13.83
C ALA A 68 0.80 12.67 -12.33
N THR A 69 1.58 13.59 -11.76
CA THR A 69 1.41 14.06 -10.38
C THR A 69 0.07 14.77 -10.21
N ALA A 70 -0.28 15.67 -11.13
CA ALA A 70 -1.57 16.36 -11.12
C ALA A 70 -2.75 15.38 -11.25
N GLN A 71 -2.62 14.33 -12.08
CA GLN A 71 -3.62 13.27 -12.18
C GLN A 71 -3.77 12.51 -10.86
N CYS A 72 -2.67 12.16 -10.17
CA CYS A 72 -2.75 11.54 -8.84
C CYS A 72 -3.49 12.43 -7.82
N VAL A 73 -3.26 13.75 -7.84
CA VAL A 73 -3.96 14.68 -6.94
C VAL A 73 -5.46 14.76 -7.27
N GLU A 74 -5.85 14.78 -8.54
CA GLU A 74 -7.28 14.73 -8.90
C GLU A 74 -7.92 13.39 -8.51
N MET A 75 -7.20 12.28 -8.67
CA MET A 75 -7.66 10.97 -8.19
C MET A 75 -7.85 10.95 -6.66
N LEU A 76 -6.95 11.58 -5.89
CA LEU A 76 -7.14 11.75 -4.43
C LEU A 76 -8.41 12.55 -4.11
N ARG A 77 -8.70 13.61 -4.87
CA ARG A 77 -9.91 14.42 -4.72
C ARG A 77 -11.17 13.61 -4.97
N ILE A 78 -11.19 12.80 -6.04
CA ILE A 78 -12.28 11.87 -6.33
C ILE A 78 -12.42 10.84 -5.19
N GLY A 79 -11.30 10.28 -4.71
CA GLY A 79 -11.28 9.36 -3.58
C GLY A 79 -11.86 9.98 -2.30
N GLN A 80 -11.56 11.24 -2.01
CA GLN A 80 -12.14 11.98 -0.88
C GLN A 80 -13.66 12.14 -1.03
N GLN A 81 -14.14 12.45 -2.24
CA GLN A 81 -15.57 12.54 -2.53
C GLN A 81 -16.27 11.19 -2.33
N MET A 82 -15.69 10.10 -2.87
CA MET A 82 -16.20 8.74 -2.68
C MET A 82 -16.23 8.34 -1.21
N PHE A 83 -15.19 8.70 -0.44
CA PHE A 83 -15.10 8.42 0.98
C PHE A 83 -16.18 9.15 1.78
N ALA A 84 -16.35 10.45 1.54
CA ALA A 84 -17.38 11.25 2.21
C ALA A 84 -18.78 10.74 1.88
N TYR A 85 -19.06 10.47 0.60
CA TYR A 85 -20.33 9.96 0.11
C TYR A 85 -20.66 8.59 0.71
N SER A 86 -19.74 7.62 0.61
CA SER A 86 -19.97 6.26 1.12
C SER A 86 -20.23 6.22 2.62
N LEU A 87 -19.59 7.09 3.40
CA LEU A 87 -19.85 7.21 4.84
C LEU A 87 -21.14 7.96 5.16
N GLY A 88 -21.60 8.90 4.33
CA GLY A 88 -22.92 9.52 4.47
C GLY A 88 -24.03 8.48 4.29
N VAL A 89 -23.92 7.67 3.23
CA VAL A 89 -24.86 6.56 2.97
C VAL A 89 -24.83 5.54 4.12
N LEU A 90 -23.64 5.03 4.49
CA LEU A 90 -23.55 3.98 5.52
C LEU A 90 -23.87 4.47 6.94
N MET A 91 -23.32 5.61 7.37
CA MET A 91 -23.41 6.03 8.77
C MET A 91 -24.67 6.84 9.06
N ASP A 92 -25.13 7.61 8.08
CA ASP A 92 -26.20 8.59 8.24
C ASP A 92 -27.49 8.18 7.51
N ASN A 93 -27.47 7.05 6.78
CA ASN A 93 -28.56 6.54 5.97
C ASN A 93 -29.05 7.57 4.94
N GLU A 94 -28.09 8.31 4.37
CA GLU A 94 -28.35 9.25 3.29
C GLU A 94 -28.76 8.50 2.01
N CYS A 95 -29.59 9.14 1.19
CA CYS A 95 -30.02 8.54 -0.07
C CYS A 95 -28.84 8.38 -1.03
N GLU A 96 -28.76 7.22 -1.68
CA GLU A 96 -27.80 7.00 -2.75
C GLU A 96 -28.19 7.82 -4.00
N VAL A 97 -27.44 8.90 -4.26
CA VAL A 97 -27.68 9.83 -5.37
C VAL A 97 -26.54 9.83 -6.40
N GLU A 98 -25.38 9.25 -6.06
CA GLU A 98 -24.20 9.17 -6.93
C GLU A 98 -23.95 7.72 -7.40
N ASP A 99 -23.46 7.54 -8.63
CA ASP A 99 -22.97 6.25 -9.11
C ASP A 99 -21.51 6.04 -8.64
N ILE A 100 -21.35 5.48 -7.44
CA ILE A 100 -20.02 5.19 -6.88
C ILE A 100 -19.21 4.24 -7.77
N TYR A 101 -19.87 3.35 -8.51
CA TYR A 101 -19.19 2.45 -9.44
C TYR A 101 -18.67 3.19 -10.67
N ALA A 102 -19.31 4.27 -11.10
CA ALA A 102 -18.76 5.17 -12.13
C ALA A 102 -17.55 5.95 -11.61
N MET A 103 -17.58 6.41 -10.36
CA MET A 103 -16.44 7.08 -9.73
C MET A 103 -15.25 6.13 -9.61
N ASP A 104 -15.48 4.88 -9.18
CA ASP A 104 -14.45 3.83 -9.11
C ASP A 104 -13.85 3.52 -10.48
N ARG A 105 -14.69 3.40 -11.52
CA ARG A 105 -14.20 3.27 -12.91
C ARG A 105 -13.33 4.44 -13.34
N THR A 106 -13.62 5.66 -12.87
CA THR A 106 -12.78 6.83 -13.11
C THR A 106 -11.40 6.67 -12.45
N LEU A 107 -11.33 6.19 -11.21
CA LEU A 107 -10.05 5.90 -10.55
C LEU A 107 -9.26 4.80 -11.27
N ASN A 108 -9.92 3.72 -11.68
CA ASN A 108 -9.29 2.63 -12.46
C ASN A 108 -8.71 3.14 -13.79
N HIS A 109 -9.45 3.99 -14.50
CA HIS A 109 -8.96 4.62 -15.73
C HIS A 109 -7.81 5.59 -15.46
N GLY A 110 -7.85 6.34 -14.35
CA GLY A 110 -6.76 7.19 -13.90
C GLY A 110 -5.46 6.39 -13.66
N GLU A 111 -5.56 5.24 -12.99
CA GLU A 111 -4.43 4.35 -12.75
C GLU A 111 -3.79 3.88 -14.07
N ILE A 112 -4.62 3.45 -15.03
CA ILE A 112 -4.17 3.03 -16.36
C ILE A 112 -3.52 4.20 -17.10
N ALA A 113 -4.12 5.39 -17.05
CA ALA A 113 -3.61 6.59 -17.72
C ALA A 113 -2.24 7.00 -17.17
N VAL A 114 -2.09 7.08 -15.85
CA VAL A 114 -0.82 7.41 -15.18
C VAL A 114 0.26 6.41 -15.53
N ARG A 115 -0.01 5.11 -15.46
CA ARG A 115 0.96 4.08 -15.84
C ARG A 115 1.34 4.12 -17.31
N ARG A 116 0.39 4.42 -18.21
CA ARG A 116 0.68 4.62 -19.64
C ARG A 116 1.60 5.80 -19.86
N MET A 117 1.28 6.96 -19.27
CA MET A 117 2.13 8.15 -19.36
C MET A 117 3.55 7.83 -18.92
N ILE A 118 3.71 7.19 -17.75
CA ILE A 118 5.01 6.78 -17.22
C ILE A 118 5.75 5.85 -18.21
N ALA A 119 5.09 4.84 -18.75
CA ALA A 119 5.71 3.89 -19.67
C ALA A 119 6.17 4.56 -20.98
N GLU A 120 5.33 5.43 -21.56
CA GLU A 120 5.66 6.20 -22.76
C GLU A 120 6.84 7.13 -22.50
N HIS A 121 6.86 7.79 -21.34
CA HIS A 121 7.95 8.67 -20.93
C HIS A 121 9.28 7.95 -20.78
N LEU A 122 9.30 6.84 -20.04
CA LEU A 122 10.51 6.04 -19.83
C LEU A 122 11.00 5.35 -21.11
N ALA A 123 10.11 5.07 -22.07
CA ALA A 123 10.51 4.54 -23.37
C ALA A 123 11.28 5.57 -24.22
N VAL A 124 10.98 6.86 -24.04
CA VAL A 124 11.64 7.96 -24.77
C VAL A 124 12.87 8.47 -24.01
N ASN A 125 12.77 8.65 -22.69
CA ASN A 125 13.81 9.24 -21.83
C ASN A 125 14.10 8.35 -20.60
N PRO A 126 14.68 7.14 -20.78
CA PRO A 126 14.84 6.15 -19.71
C PRO A 126 15.78 6.56 -18.57
N GLN A 127 16.66 7.55 -18.79
CA GLN A 127 17.72 7.91 -17.84
C GLN A 127 17.38 9.07 -16.90
N GLU A 128 16.44 9.93 -17.27
CA GLU A 128 16.18 11.15 -16.50
C GLU A 128 15.16 10.90 -15.37
N ASP A 129 14.13 10.06 -15.60
CA ASP A 129 12.95 10.09 -14.73
C ASP A 129 12.51 8.74 -14.15
N ALA A 130 13.41 7.76 -14.11
CA ALA A 130 13.10 6.42 -13.63
C ALA A 130 12.58 6.39 -12.17
N ILE A 131 13.16 7.17 -11.26
CA ILE A 131 12.80 7.12 -9.83
C ILE A 131 11.43 7.76 -9.56
N PRO A 132 11.12 9.01 -9.97
CA PRO A 132 9.78 9.57 -9.82
C PRO A 132 8.69 8.74 -10.50
N ALA A 133 8.98 8.18 -11.67
CA ALA A 133 8.10 7.26 -12.36
C ALA A 133 7.74 6.04 -11.50
N LEU A 134 8.71 5.46 -10.78
CA LEU A 134 8.47 4.33 -9.87
C LEU A 134 7.59 4.73 -8.68
N PHE A 135 7.82 5.91 -8.09
CA PHE A 135 6.94 6.44 -7.04
C PHE A 135 5.52 6.59 -7.55
N LEU A 136 5.31 7.30 -8.66
CA LEU A 136 4.00 7.57 -9.24
C LEU A 136 3.25 6.28 -9.61
N ALA A 137 3.95 5.32 -10.25
CA ALA A 137 3.37 4.02 -10.62
C ALA A 137 2.92 3.18 -9.41
N THR A 138 3.52 3.42 -8.24
CA THR A 138 3.18 2.74 -6.99
C THR A 138 2.02 3.44 -6.29
N ILE A 139 2.13 4.74 -6.02
CA ILE A 139 1.11 5.48 -5.27
C ILE A 139 -0.23 5.57 -6.00
N VAL A 140 -0.23 5.52 -7.34
CA VAL A 140 -1.48 5.51 -8.10
C VAL A 140 -2.32 4.27 -7.82
N GLY A 141 -1.66 3.14 -7.53
CA GLY A 141 -2.35 1.94 -7.06
C GLY A 141 -2.93 2.12 -5.65
N ASP A 142 -2.21 2.76 -4.72
CA ASP A 142 -2.76 3.07 -3.40
C ASP A 142 -4.01 3.96 -3.49
N ILE A 143 -4.05 4.92 -4.43
CA ILE A 143 -5.21 5.79 -4.65
C ILE A 143 -6.39 5.00 -5.27
N GLU A 144 -6.14 4.06 -6.18
CA GLU A 144 -7.19 3.15 -6.67
C GLU A 144 -7.78 2.30 -5.54
N ARG A 145 -6.93 1.74 -4.66
CA ARG A 145 -7.39 0.89 -3.55
C ARG A 145 -8.31 1.64 -2.58
N ILE A 146 -8.15 2.96 -2.44
CA ILE A 146 -9.09 3.81 -1.70
C ILE A 146 -10.50 3.73 -2.28
N GLY A 147 -10.64 3.78 -3.60
CA GLY A 147 -11.92 3.62 -4.32
C GLY A 147 -12.58 2.29 -4.02
N ASP A 148 -11.81 1.21 -4.00
CA ASP A 148 -12.29 -0.13 -3.66
C ASP A 148 -12.91 -0.21 -2.26
N TYR A 149 -12.26 0.38 -1.24
CA TYR A 149 -12.86 0.43 0.09
C TYR A 149 -14.11 1.30 0.15
N CYS A 150 -14.20 2.36 -0.65
CA CYS A 150 -15.41 3.17 -0.74
C CYS A 150 -16.58 2.38 -1.34
N LYS A 151 -16.34 1.53 -2.35
CA LYS A 151 -17.34 0.56 -2.82
C LYS A 151 -17.74 -0.41 -1.71
N ASN A 152 -16.78 -0.96 -0.97
CA ASN A 152 -17.09 -1.88 0.13
C ASN A 152 -17.92 -1.22 1.24
N LEU A 153 -17.75 0.08 1.49
CA LEU A 153 -18.58 0.84 2.42
C LEU A 153 -20.04 0.96 1.92
N ILE A 154 -20.25 1.19 0.62
CA ILE A 154 -21.59 1.19 0.00
C ILE A 154 -22.22 -0.19 0.03
N GLU A 155 -21.49 -1.24 -0.33
CA GLU A 155 -21.97 -2.62 -0.26
C GLU A 155 -22.36 -2.99 1.18
N LEU A 156 -21.60 -2.52 2.17
CA LEU A 156 -21.94 -2.67 3.58
C LEU A 156 -23.23 -1.94 3.95
N ALA A 157 -23.48 -0.76 3.39
CA ALA A 157 -24.71 0.01 3.60
C ALA A 157 -25.94 -0.70 3.03
N HIS A 158 -25.82 -1.37 1.88
CA HIS A 158 -26.91 -2.19 1.31
C HIS A 158 -27.32 -3.34 2.23
N HIS A 159 -26.40 -3.85 3.05
CA HIS A 159 -26.69 -4.84 4.07
C HIS A 159 -27.19 -4.24 5.41
N TYR A 160 -27.15 -2.91 5.56
CA TYR A 160 -27.61 -2.18 6.74
C TYR A 160 -28.29 -0.84 6.38
N PRO A 161 -29.56 -0.87 5.94
CA PRO A 161 -30.30 0.32 5.49
C PRO A 161 -30.89 1.13 6.68
N GLU A 162 -30.10 1.28 7.73
CA GLU A 162 -30.48 1.95 8.98
C GLU A 162 -29.36 2.90 9.38
N LYS A 163 -29.70 4.02 10.01
CA LYS A 163 -28.69 4.97 10.52
C LYS A 163 -27.87 4.29 11.62
N LEU A 164 -26.55 4.41 11.54
CA LEU A 164 -25.67 3.84 12.55
C LEU A 164 -25.73 4.64 13.85
N GLU A 165 -26.22 3.99 14.90
CA GLU A 165 -26.34 4.55 16.25
C GLU A 165 -25.81 3.58 17.32
N GLY A 166 -25.72 4.05 18.56
CA GLY A 166 -25.32 3.22 19.70
C GLY A 166 -23.80 3.13 19.94
N PRO A 167 -23.34 2.12 20.71
CA PRO A 167 -21.98 2.07 21.24
C PRO A 167 -20.89 2.22 20.18
N TYR A 168 -19.81 2.92 20.49
CA TYR A 168 -18.64 3.12 19.61
C TYR A 168 -18.86 4.03 18.37
N ILE A 169 -20.09 4.36 17.94
CA ILE A 169 -20.30 5.19 16.74
C ILE A 169 -19.61 6.56 16.83
N ASP A 170 -19.72 7.26 17.96
CA ASP A 170 -19.09 8.58 18.10
C ASP A 170 -17.57 8.52 17.95
N ARG A 171 -16.95 7.43 18.41
CA ARG A 171 -15.51 7.19 18.24
C ARG A 171 -15.17 6.86 16.79
N ILE A 172 -16.01 6.08 16.12
CA ILE A 172 -15.86 5.79 14.68
C ILE A 172 -16.03 7.08 13.87
N ARG A 173 -16.95 7.98 14.25
CA ARG A 173 -17.09 9.31 13.64
C ARG A 173 -15.86 10.17 13.84
N ALA A 174 -15.21 10.11 15.02
CA ALA A 174 -13.93 10.78 15.22
C ALA A 174 -12.84 10.24 14.26
N VAL A 175 -12.77 8.91 14.09
CA VAL A 175 -11.86 8.28 13.10
C VAL A 175 -12.18 8.76 11.67
N LYS A 176 -13.47 8.81 11.26
CA LYS A 176 -13.90 9.38 9.97
C LYS A 176 -13.35 10.79 9.76
N LEU A 177 -13.46 11.66 10.78
CA LEU A 177 -12.96 13.03 10.71
C LEU A 177 -11.43 13.11 10.60
N ASP A 178 -10.71 12.21 11.27
CA ASP A 178 -9.26 12.11 11.12
C ASP A 178 -8.86 11.68 9.70
N VAL A 179 -9.51 10.68 9.12
CA VAL A 179 -9.25 10.27 7.73
C VAL A 179 -9.57 11.42 6.76
N ALA A 180 -10.67 12.15 6.96
CA ALA A 180 -11.01 13.31 6.13
C ALA A 180 -9.91 14.38 6.16
N ARG A 181 -9.37 14.70 7.35
CA ARG A 181 -8.21 15.60 7.49
C ARG A 181 -6.97 15.06 6.78
N MET A 182 -6.72 13.75 6.83
CA MET A 182 -5.59 13.14 6.11
C MET A 182 -5.65 13.36 4.61
N TYR A 183 -6.85 13.34 3.99
CA TYR A 183 -6.99 13.68 2.57
C TYR A 183 -6.55 15.13 2.31
N ASP A 184 -7.08 16.07 3.09
CA ASP A 184 -6.77 17.50 2.93
C ASP A 184 -5.28 17.77 3.10
N ASP A 185 -4.69 17.23 4.16
CA ASP A 185 -3.26 17.37 4.47
C ASP A 185 -2.39 16.71 3.39
N THR A 186 -2.79 15.55 2.86
CA THR A 186 -2.05 14.87 1.77
C THR A 186 -2.09 15.70 0.50
N MET A 187 -3.26 16.15 0.04
CA MET A 187 -3.38 16.97 -1.17
C MET A 187 -2.62 18.29 -1.03
N LYS A 188 -2.69 18.92 0.15
CA LYS A 188 -1.93 20.14 0.45
C LYS A 188 -0.42 19.89 0.43
N ALA A 189 0.04 18.78 1.00
CA ALA A 189 1.46 18.41 0.99
C ALA A 189 2.00 18.27 -0.45
N TYR A 190 1.24 17.70 -1.38
CA TYR A 190 1.62 17.66 -2.80
C TYR A 190 1.62 19.05 -3.44
N ALA A 191 0.57 19.85 -3.20
CA ALA A 191 0.45 21.18 -3.79
C ALA A 191 1.60 22.11 -3.37
N GLU A 192 2.04 22.00 -2.11
CA GLU A 192 3.06 22.87 -1.51
C GLU A 192 4.45 22.22 -1.48
N ASN A 193 4.60 20.97 -1.94
CA ASN A 193 5.82 20.17 -1.79
C ASN A 193 6.32 20.11 -0.33
N ASP A 194 5.38 19.95 0.60
CA ASP A 194 5.60 20.00 2.04
C ASP A 194 5.79 18.59 2.63
N ALA A 195 7.06 18.18 2.70
CA ALA A 195 7.45 16.91 3.32
C ALA A 195 7.15 16.84 4.83
N SER A 196 7.11 17.98 5.54
CA SER A 196 6.78 18.00 6.96
C SER A 196 5.29 17.76 7.19
N LEU A 197 4.43 18.36 6.37
CA LEU A 197 3.00 18.07 6.38
C LEU A 197 2.73 16.61 6.00
N ALA A 198 3.42 16.08 4.99
CA ALA A 198 3.33 14.66 4.64
C ALA A 198 3.76 13.73 5.79
N ALA A 199 4.82 14.07 6.52
CA ALA A 199 5.25 13.32 7.71
C ALA A 199 4.15 13.33 8.80
N SER A 200 3.47 14.46 9.01
CA SER A 200 2.36 14.54 9.96
C SER A 200 1.17 13.65 9.58
N VAL A 201 0.92 13.43 8.28
CA VAL A 201 -0.09 12.45 7.81
C VAL A 201 0.32 11.03 8.21
N MET A 202 1.61 10.69 8.09
CA MET A 202 2.13 9.38 8.49
C MET A 202 1.99 9.15 10.01
N GLU A 203 2.29 10.16 10.82
CA GLU A 203 2.11 10.13 12.27
C GLU A 203 0.64 9.97 12.67
N ARG A 204 -0.25 10.76 12.04
CA ARG A 204 -1.70 10.67 12.27
C ARG A 204 -2.24 9.28 11.93
N HIS A 205 -1.75 8.65 10.86
CA HIS A 205 -2.10 7.26 10.55
C HIS A 205 -1.70 6.30 11.68
N ALA A 206 -0.50 6.44 12.25
CA ALA A 206 -0.05 5.57 13.33
C ALA A 206 -0.96 5.67 14.57
N GLU A 207 -1.37 6.89 14.94
CA GLU A 207 -2.34 7.12 16.01
C GLU A 207 -3.73 6.55 15.70
N LEU A 208 -4.20 6.77 14.47
CA LEU A 208 -5.48 6.26 13.99
C LEU A 208 -5.49 4.73 13.96
N ALA A 209 -4.42 4.09 13.49
CA ALA A 209 -4.27 2.64 13.46
C ALA A 209 -4.41 2.04 14.86
N ARG A 210 -3.70 2.61 15.86
CA ARG A 210 -3.82 2.21 17.27
C ARG A 210 -5.24 2.40 17.81
N THR A 211 -5.90 3.50 17.42
CA THR A 211 -7.30 3.77 17.80
C THR A 211 -8.25 2.73 17.22
N CYS A 212 -8.09 2.38 15.94
CA CYS A 212 -8.89 1.35 15.28
C CYS A 212 -8.65 -0.04 15.88
N ASP A 213 -7.42 -0.39 16.21
CA ASP A 213 -7.10 -1.68 16.86
C ASP A 213 -7.75 -1.74 18.25
N GLY A 214 -7.60 -0.69 19.06
CA GLY A 214 -8.23 -0.61 20.37
C GLY A 214 -9.77 -0.55 20.33
N LEU A 215 -10.39 -0.10 19.24
CA LEU A 215 -11.84 -0.23 19.03
C LEU A 215 -12.22 -1.66 18.65
N THR A 216 -11.41 -2.31 17.81
CA THR A 216 -11.62 -3.70 17.40
C THR A 216 -11.54 -4.64 18.59
N ASP A 217 -10.56 -4.48 19.47
CA ASP A 217 -10.41 -5.28 20.69
C ASP A 217 -11.61 -5.14 21.63
N ARG A 218 -12.16 -3.93 21.75
CA ARG A 218 -13.37 -3.68 22.56
C ARG A 218 -14.60 -4.34 21.94
N LEU A 219 -14.74 -4.29 20.61
CA LEU A 219 -15.82 -5.00 19.92
C LEU A 219 -15.72 -6.51 20.08
N LEU A 220 -14.51 -7.08 20.08
CA LEU A 220 -14.30 -8.51 20.32
C LEU A 220 -14.63 -8.92 21.77
N ALA A 221 -14.40 -8.03 22.73
CA ALA A 221 -14.74 -8.26 24.14
C ALA A 221 -16.24 -8.06 24.44
N GLU A 222 -16.98 -7.38 23.55
CA GLU A 222 -18.40 -7.07 23.73
C GLU A 222 -19.27 -8.34 23.74
N GLN A 223 -20.18 -8.44 24.71
CA GLN A 223 -21.03 -9.63 24.90
C GLN A 223 -22.51 -9.36 24.66
N GLN A 224 -22.94 -8.09 24.67
CA GLN A 224 -24.36 -7.72 24.63
C GLN A 224 -24.80 -7.16 23.28
N MET A 225 -23.86 -6.86 22.38
CA MET A 225 -24.16 -6.34 21.05
C MET A 225 -24.67 -7.46 20.14
N CYS A 226 -25.67 -7.16 19.32
CA CYS A 226 -26.13 -8.13 18.32
C CYS A 226 -25.03 -8.37 17.26
N GLY A 227 -24.96 -9.60 16.74
CA GLY A 227 -23.90 -9.97 15.80
C GLY A 227 -23.85 -9.10 14.54
N ARG A 228 -25.02 -8.67 14.03
CA ARG A 228 -25.11 -7.78 12.86
C ARG A 228 -24.42 -6.45 13.11
N ASP A 229 -24.73 -5.79 14.23
CA ASP A 229 -24.12 -4.50 14.60
C ASP A 229 -22.61 -4.64 14.85
N ALA A 230 -22.18 -5.73 15.49
CA ALA A 230 -20.76 -5.99 15.74
C ALA A 230 -19.98 -6.13 14.43
N ILE A 231 -20.51 -6.91 13.47
CA ILE A 231 -19.90 -7.12 12.15
C ILE A 231 -19.76 -5.80 11.39
N ILE A 232 -20.82 -4.98 11.36
CA ILE A 232 -20.81 -3.72 10.61
C ILE A 232 -19.81 -2.73 11.20
N ARG A 233 -19.78 -2.60 12.53
CA ARG A 233 -18.80 -1.71 13.19
C ARG A 233 -17.37 -2.20 12.95
N ALA A 234 -17.12 -3.51 13.04
CA ALA A 234 -15.80 -4.08 12.80
C ALA A 234 -15.33 -3.85 11.35
N LEU A 235 -16.20 -4.07 10.36
CA LEU A 235 -15.90 -3.83 8.95
C LEU A 235 -15.68 -2.34 8.67
N LEU A 236 -16.53 -1.46 9.22
CA LEU A 236 -16.37 -0.01 9.11
C LEU A 236 -15.02 0.46 9.69
N ILE A 237 -14.67 0.04 10.90
CA ILE A 237 -13.37 0.35 11.52
C ILE A 237 -12.22 -0.14 10.63
N ARG A 238 -12.32 -1.36 10.10
CA ARG A 238 -11.32 -1.94 9.21
C ARG A 238 -11.16 -1.12 7.93
N PHE A 239 -12.24 -0.76 7.26
CA PHE A 239 -12.18 0.03 6.02
C PHE A 239 -11.62 1.44 6.26
N LEU A 240 -12.00 2.11 7.36
CA LEU A 240 -11.39 3.39 7.77
C LEU A 240 -9.87 3.25 7.98
N LYS A 241 -9.43 2.21 8.71
CA LYS A 241 -8.00 1.92 8.91
C LYS A 241 -7.29 1.68 7.57
N ARG A 242 -7.90 0.93 6.65
CA ARG A 242 -7.32 0.65 5.33
C ARG A 242 -7.18 1.91 4.46
N VAL A 243 -8.22 2.75 4.39
CA VAL A 243 -8.15 4.03 3.66
C VAL A 243 -7.02 4.90 4.23
N SER A 244 -6.95 5.03 5.56
CA SER A 244 -5.87 5.80 6.20
C SER A 244 -4.46 5.24 5.89
N ALA A 245 -4.32 3.91 5.78
CA ALA A 245 -3.04 3.29 5.45
C ALA A 245 -2.59 3.60 4.02
N HIS A 246 -3.52 3.62 3.08
CA HIS A 246 -3.23 4.00 1.69
C HIS A 246 -2.91 5.50 1.58
N LEU A 247 -3.60 6.37 2.32
CA LEU A 247 -3.21 7.79 2.41
C LEU A 247 -1.80 7.97 2.98
N LYS A 248 -1.44 7.23 4.03
CA LYS A 248 -0.07 7.20 4.57
C LYS A 248 0.95 6.72 3.54
N ASN A 249 0.63 5.70 2.75
CA ASN A 249 1.53 5.23 1.68
C ASN A 249 1.77 6.33 0.64
N VAL A 250 0.70 7.00 0.21
CA VAL A 250 0.79 8.13 -0.73
C VAL A 250 1.63 9.26 -0.14
N ALA A 251 1.34 9.72 1.08
CA ALA A 251 2.09 10.77 1.77
C ALA A 251 3.58 10.40 1.96
N SER A 252 3.88 9.13 2.26
CA SER A 252 5.26 8.69 2.45
C SER A 252 6.14 8.85 1.22
N SER A 253 5.57 8.98 0.02
CA SER A 253 6.37 9.27 -1.19
C SER A 253 7.07 10.63 -1.14
N LEU A 254 6.54 11.60 -0.38
CA LEU A 254 7.13 12.92 -0.18
C LEU A 254 8.17 12.95 0.95
N VAL A 255 8.30 11.87 1.73
CA VAL A 255 9.11 11.80 2.96
C VAL A 255 10.20 10.75 2.87
N ASN A 256 9.90 9.60 2.27
CA ASN A 256 10.76 8.43 2.29
C ASN A 256 11.45 8.20 0.93
N PRO A 257 12.62 7.54 0.95
CA PRO A 257 13.17 6.87 -0.22
C PRO A 257 12.19 5.92 -0.88
N TYR A 258 12.35 5.64 -2.17
CA TYR A 258 11.51 4.67 -2.87
C TYR A 258 11.54 3.29 -2.22
N HIS A 259 12.72 2.83 -1.79
CA HIS A 259 12.87 1.52 -1.13
C HIS A 259 12.24 1.45 0.28
N LYS A 260 11.77 2.58 0.82
CA LYS A 260 11.01 2.69 2.09
C LYS A 260 9.60 3.25 1.90
N LEU A 261 9.10 3.25 0.66
CA LEU A 261 7.74 3.73 0.38
C LEU A 261 6.72 2.91 1.19
N GLY A 262 5.85 3.60 1.93
CA GLY A 262 4.84 2.99 2.81
C GLY A 262 5.31 2.62 4.21
N TYR A 263 6.61 2.71 4.51
CA TYR A 263 7.18 2.41 5.84
C TYR A 263 7.27 3.66 6.73
N LYS A 264 7.57 3.46 8.01
CA LYS A 264 7.86 4.57 8.94
C LYS A 264 9.18 5.26 8.55
N PRO A 265 9.34 6.57 8.81
CA PRO A 265 10.61 7.26 8.62
C PRO A 265 11.70 6.68 9.53
N ASP A 266 12.97 6.82 9.14
CA ASP A 266 14.10 6.38 9.96
C ASP A 266 14.14 7.12 11.30
N GLY A 267 14.53 6.41 12.37
CA GLY A 267 14.56 6.95 13.73
C GLY A 267 13.20 6.96 14.44
N THR A 268 12.12 6.55 13.76
CA THR A 268 10.85 6.27 14.43
C THR A 268 10.98 4.96 15.21
N PRO A 269 10.65 4.91 16.51
CA PRO A 269 10.70 3.67 17.28
C PRO A 269 9.84 2.59 16.62
N ASP A 270 10.36 1.36 16.58
CA ASP A 270 9.59 0.23 16.12
C ASP A 270 8.37 0.04 17.04
N ASP A 271 7.23 -0.32 16.45
CA ASP A 271 6.13 -0.74 17.31
C ASP A 271 6.58 -2.05 17.94
N ARG A 272 6.35 -2.25 19.25
CA ARG A 272 6.81 -3.45 19.99
C ARG A 272 6.22 -4.78 19.47
N ASP A 273 5.42 -4.72 18.42
CA ASP A 273 4.61 -5.80 17.86
C ASP A 273 4.94 -6.10 16.38
N GLU A 274 6.00 -5.53 15.80
CA GLU A 274 6.58 -5.96 14.50
C GLU A 274 7.76 -6.93 14.65
#